data_AF-A0A7Y0N372-F1
#
_entry.id   AF-A0A7Y0N372-F1
#
_cell.length_a   1.000
_cell.length_b   1.000
_cell.length_c   1.000
_cell.angle_alpha   90.00
_cell.angle_beta   90.00
_cell.angle_gamma   90.00
#
_symmetry.space_group_name_H-M   'P 1'
#
loop_
_entity.id
_entity.type
_entity.pdbx_description
1 polymer ?
#
loop_
_entity_poly.entity_id
_entity_poly.type
_entity_poly.pdbx_seq_one_letter_code
_entity_poly.pdbx_strand_id
1 'polypeptide(L)'
;QVHRTFMGDIVSMQSFINEDNRQSAEQLLDFLIHWLAYHILGIDQNMAKQIKAIERGVSPLEAYREQEQQANASTEPLLEALNALFSQVSERNRDLLKLNLELEEKVEARTNQLLTANKQLEALSLTDSLTQLPNRRSAVKTLKKLWDDTEHKTLPLV
;
A
#
# COMPACT_ATOMS: atom_id res chain seq x y z
N GLN A 1 -25.38 -3.68 -24.80
CA GLN A 1 -24.81 -5.03 -25.06
C GLN A 1 -23.39 -5.13 -24.51
N VAL A 2 -22.53 -4.13 -24.74
CA VAL A 2 -21.14 -4.04 -24.26
C VAL A 2 -20.96 -4.27 -22.75
N HIS A 3 -21.81 -3.68 -21.90
CA HIS A 3 -21.76 -3.90 -20.44
C HIS A 3 -21.98 -5.36 -20.04
N ARG A 4 -22.87 -6.09 -20.73
CA ARG A 4 -23.16 -7.49 -20.39
C ARG A 4 -21.99 -8.40 -20.72
N THR A 5 -21.32 -8.16 -21.85
CA THR A 5 -20.10 -8.88 -22.25
C THR A 5 -18.97 -8.61 -21.25
N PHE A 6 -18.75 -7.34 -20.90
CA PHE A 6 -17.76 -6.94 -19.89
C PHE A 6 -17.96 -7.64 -18.54
N MET A 7 -19.19 -7.68 -18.04
CA MET A 7 -19.48 -8.38 -16.79
C MET A 7 -19.19 -9.88 -16.89
N GLY A 8 -19.44 -10.51 -18.03
CA GLY A 8 -19.08 -11.91 -18.28
C GLY A 8 -17.56 -12.12 -18.26
N ASP A 9 -16.81 -11.22 -18.89
CA ASP A 9 -15.35 -11.29 -18.96
C ASP A 9 -14.70 -11.09 -17.59
N ILE A 10 -15.20 -10.16 -16.75
CA ILE A 10 -14.75 -10.00 -15.36
C ILE A 10 -14.95 -11.29 -14.57
N VAL A 11 -16.15 -11.87 -14.63
CA VAL A 11 -16.49 -13.07 -13.85
C VAL A 11 -15.59 -14.24 -14.26
N SER A 12 -15.30 -14.36 -15.56
CA SER A 12 -14.35 -15.33 -16.08
C SER A 12 -12.93 -15.08 -15.55
N MET A 13 -12.41 -13.85 -15.70
CA MET A 13 -11.05 -13.51 -15.26
C MET A 13 -10.85 -13.63 -13.74
N GLN A 14 -11.85 -13.24 -12.94
CA GLN A 14 -11.81 -13.42 -11.48
C GLN A 14 -11.70 -14.88 -11.06
N SER A 15 -12.30 -15.81 -11.81
CA SER A 15 -12.24 -17.24 -11.49
C SER A 15 -10.82 -17.83 -11.56
N PHE A 16 -9.90 -17.13 -12.23
CA PHE A 16 -8.49 -17.52 -12.35
C PHE A 16 -7.57 -16.80 -11.35
N ILE A 17 -8.09 -15.88 -10.53
CA ILE A 17 -7.31 -15.19 -9.50
C ILE A 17 -7.19 -16.11 -8.28
N ASN A 18 -5.95 -16.37 -7.87
CA ASN A 18 -5.63 -17.05 -6.62
C ASN A 18 -4.50 -16.29 -5.89
N GLU A 19 -4.30 -16.58 -4.60
CA GLU A 19 -3.29 -15.89 -3.78
C GLU A 19 -1.85 -16.07 -4.30
N ASP A 20 -1.59 -17.15 -5.03
CA ASP A 20 -0.27 -17.48 -5.58
C ASP A 20 0.01 -16.87 -6.96
N ASN A 21 -1.00 -16.39 -7.69
CA ASN A 21 -0.88 -15.91 -9.07
C ASN A 21 -1.24 -14.43 -9.19
N ARG A 22 -0.29 -13.62 -8.74
CA ARG A 22 -0.34 -12.16 -8.82
C ARG A 22 -0.46 -11.64 -10.26
N GLN A 23 0.06 -12.37 -11.24
CA GLN A 23 0.02 -11.98 -12.65
C GLN A 23 -1.42 -11.92 -13.19
N SER A 24 -2.29 -12.85 -12.76
CA SER A 24 -3.70 -12.83 -13.16
C SER A 24 -4.47 -11.66 -12.57
N ALA A 25 -4.10 -11.19 -11.37
CA ALA A 25 -4.67 -9.97 -10.79
C ALA A 25 -4.22 -8.70 -11.54
N GLU A 26 -2.95 -8.63 -11.95
CA GLU A 26 -2.43 -7.53 -12.78
C GLU A 26 -3.14 -7.48 -14.14
N GLN A 27 -3.34 -8.64 -14.79
CA GLN A 27 -4.08 -8.74 -16.05
C GLN A 27 -5.55 -8.32 -15.95
N LEU A 28 -6.24 -8.71 -14.86
CA LEU A 28 -7.61 -8.23 -14.62
C LEU A 28 -7.64 -6.71 -14.42
N LEU A 29 -6.69 -6.17 -13.66
CA LEU A 29 -6.62 -4.74 -13.41
C LEU A 29 -6.35 -3.95 -14.69
N ASP A 30 -5.42 -4.40 -15.53
CA ASP A 30 -5.18 -3.83 -16.85
C ASP A 30 -6.44 -3.90 -17.70
N PHE A 31 -7.12 -5.04 -17.77
CA PHE A 31 -8.38 -5.18 -18.50
C PHE A 31 -9.45 -4.19 -18.03
N LEU A 32 -9.62 -4.03 -16.71
CA LEU A 32 -10.57 -3.09 -16.13
C LEU A 32 -10.26 -1.64 -16.52
N ILE A 33 -8.98 -1.24 -16.46
CA ILE A 33 -8.55 0.11 -16.77
C ILE A 33 -8.75 0.41 -18.26
N HIS A 34 -8.32 -0.50 -19.15
CA HIS A 34 -8.53 -0.36 -20.59
C HIS A 34 -10.02 -0.24 -20.92
N TRP A 35 -10.84 -1.13 -20.37
CA TRP A 35 -12.26 -1.14 -20.66
C TRP A 35 -12.96 0.12 -20.12
N LEU A 36 -12.70 0.52 -18.87
CA LEU A 36 -13.31 1.70 -18.27
C LEU A 36 -12.91 2.98 -19.00
N ALA A 37 -11.63 3.13 -19.31
CA ALA A 37 -11.15 4.30 -20.02
C ALA A 37 -11.77 4.38 -21.42
N TYR A 38 -11.83 3.27 -22.16
CA TYR A 38 -12.47 3.22 -23.48
C TYR A 38 -13.98 3.50 -23.37
N HIS A 39 -14.64 2.91 -22.39
CA HIS A 39 -16.08 3.01 -22.25
C HIS A 39 -16.53 4.40 -21.80
N ILE A 40 -15.87 4.96 -20.77
CA ILE A 40 -16.22 6.28 -20.24
C ILE A 40 -15.91 7.38 -21.25
N LEU A 41 -14.70 7.37 -21.85
CA LEU A 41 -14.28 8.44 -22.76
C LEU A 41 -14.87 8.27 -24.16
N GLY A 42 -14.94 7.03 -24.65
CA GLY A 42 -15.39 6.74 -26.01
C GLY A 42 -16.92 6.67 -26.17
N ILE A 43 -17.63 6.16 -25.17
CA ILE A 43 -19.08 5.89 -25.26
C ILE A 43 -19.86 6.86 -24.38
N ASP A 44 -19.58 6.93 -23.08
CA ASP A 44 -20.41 7.72 -22.15
C ASP A 44 -20.27 9.23 -22.39
N GLN A 45 -19.04 9.72 -22.53
CA GLN A 45 -18.81 11.14 -22.82
C GLN A 45 -19.31 11.55 -24.21
N ASN A 46 -19.17 10.66 -25.19
CA ASN A 46 -19.70 10.88 -26.54
C ASN A 46 -21.22 11.01 -26.49
N MET A 47 -21.91 10.06 -25.85
CA MET A 47 -23.36 10.10 -25.65
C MET A 47 -23.80 11.37 -24.91
N ALA A 48 -23.10 11.76 -23.84
CA ALA A 48 -23.43 12.99 -23.10
C ALA A 48 -23.32 14.26 -23.95
N LYS A 49 -22.34 14.32 -24.86
CA LYS A 49 -22.20 15.44 -25.82
C LYS A 49 -23.32 15.44 -26.85
N GLN A 50 -23.70 14.27 -27.38
CA GLN A 50 -24.84 14.15 -28.30
C GLN A 50 -26.16 14.62 -27.64
N ILE A 51 -26.43 14.19 -26.40
CA ILE A 51 -27.62 14.62 -25.65
C ILE A 51 -27.65 16.14 -25.51
N LYS A 52 -26.53 16.76 -25.10
CA LYS A 52 -26.43 18.22 -24.99
C LYS A 52 -26.63 18.96 -26.31
N ALA A 53 -26.18 18.40 -27.43
CA ALA A 53 -26.39 19.00 -28.75
C ALA A 53 -27.86 18.94 -29.17
N ILE A 54 -28.52 17.80 -28.92
CA ILE A 54 -29.95 17.60 -29.19
C ILE A 54 -30.79 18.56 -28.35
N GLU A 55 -30.47 18.73 -27.06
CA GLU A 55 -31.13 19.71 -26.18
C GLU A 55 -31.00 21.16 -26.68
N ARG A 56 -29.95 21.46 -27.46
CA ARG A 56 -29.73 22.77 -28.09
C ARG A 56 -30.41 22.91 -29.45
N GLY A 57 -31.15 21.90 -29.90
CA GLY A 57 -31.92 21.91 -31.14
C GLY A 57 -31.22 21.28 -32.34
N VAL A 58 -30.04 20.67 -32.17
CA VAL A 58 -29.38 19.90 -33.25
C VAL A 58 -30.15 18.60 -33.49
N SER A 59 -30.26 18.18 -34.74
CA SER A 59 -30.93 16.91 -35.04
C SER A 59 -30.12 15.73 -34.47
N PRO A 60 -30.77 14.65 -33.96
CA PRO A 60 -30.05 13.49 -33.44
C PRO A 60 -29.06 12.87 -34.43
N LEU A 61 -29.37 12.90 -35.73
CA LEU A 61 -28.51 12.35 -36.77
C LEU A 61 -27.24 13.18 -36.98
N GLU A 62 -27.35 14.51 -36.94
CA GLU A 62 -26.19 15.41 -37.05
C GLU A 62 -25.33 15.36 -35.80
N ALA A 63 -25.95 15.39 -34.61
CA ALA A 63 -25.25 15.26 -33.33
C ALA A 63 -24.42 13.96 -33.26
N TYR A 64 -24.98 12.84 -33.75
CA TYR A 64 -24.27 11.58 -33.85
C TYR A 64 -23.06 11.67 -34.81
N ARG A 65 -23.25 12.19 -36.02
CA ARG A 65 -22.19 12.27 -37.04
C ARG A 65 -21.01 13.13 -36.59
N GLU A 66 -21.28 14.29 -36.01
CA GLU A 66 -20.24 15.19 -35.53
C GLU A 66 -19.43 14.57 -34.38
N GLN A 67 -20.12 13.90 -33.45
CA GLN A 67 -19.49 13.40 -32.25
C GLN A 67 -18.69 12.11 -32.47
N GLU A 68 -19.15 11.22 -33.35
CA GLU A 68 -18.42 10.00 -33.73
C GLU A 68 -17.09 10.30 -34.42
N GLN A 69 -17.02 11.34 -35.26
CA GLN A 69 -15.77 11.75 -35.89
C GLN A 69 -14.76 12.30 -34.89
N GLN A 70 -15.20 13.04 -33.87
CA GLN A 70 -14.30 13.61 -32.85
C GLN A 70 -13.83 12.58 -31.80
N ALA A 71 -14.68 11.61 -31.46
CA ALA A 71 -14.35 10.58 -30.48
C ALA A 71 -13.21 9.68 -30.96
N ASN A 72 -13.22 9.29 -32.24
CA ASN A 72 -12.16 8.45 -32.83
C ASN A 72 -10.79 9.15 -32.90
N ALA A 73 -10.75 10.49 -33.06
CA ALA A 73 -9.48 11.20 -33.22
C ALA A 73 -8.75 11.53 -31.91
N SER A 74 -9.46 11.59 -30.78
CA SER A 74 -8.92 12.14 -29.52
C SER A 74 -8.78 11.11 -28.39
N THR A 75 -9.48 9.99 -28.46
CA THR A 75 -9.59 9.06 -27.32
C THR A 75 -8.48 8.01 -27.29
N GLU A 76 -8.00 7.56 -28.46
CA GLU A 76 -6.94 6.55 -28.58
C GLU A 76 -5.60 6.98 -27.98
N PRO A 77 -5.05 8.18 -28.28
CA PRO A 77 -3.77 8.61 -27.71
C PRO A 77 -3.83 8.79 -26.18
N LEU A 78 -5.00 9.18 -25.67
CA LEU A 78 -5.22 9.37 -24.23
C LEU A 78 -5.24 8.03 -23.49
N LEU A 79 -5.84 7.01 -24.10
CA LEU A 79 -5.86 5.64 -23.59
C LEU A 79 -4.45 5.07 -23.49
N GLU A 80 -3.65 5.22 -24.55
CA GLU A 80 -2.27 4.74 -24.57
C GLU A 80 -1.42 5.42 -23.49
N ALA A 81 -1.57 6.73 -23.32
CA ALA A 81 -0.90 7.48 -22.24
C ALA A 81 -1.34 7.03 -20.84
N LEU A 82 -2.63 6.77 -20.63
CA LEU A 82 -3.16 6.28 -19.35
C LEU A 82 -2.57 4.92 -18.98
N ASN A 83 -2.49 4.00 -19.94
CA ASN A 83 -1.93 2.66 -19.72
C ASN A 83 -0.44 2.71 -19.40
N ALA A 84 0.31 3.55 -20.11
CA ALA A 84 1.74 3.75 -19.85
C ALA A 84 1.97 4.30 -18.43
N LEU A 85 1.19 5.31 -18.03
CA LEU A 85 1.25 5.88 -16.69
C LEU A 85 0.87 4.86 -15.61
N PHE A 86 -0.19 4.09 -15.84
CA PHE A 86 -0.63 3.07 -14.91
C PHE A 86 0.41 1.97 -14.72
N SER A 87 0.98 1.45 -15.81
CA SER A 87 2.05 0.45 -15.76
C SER A 87 3.25 0.97 -14.95
N GLN A 88 3.66 2.22 -15.19
CA GLN A 88 4.76 2.84 -14.47
C GLN A 88 4.48 3.04 -12.98
N VAL A 89 3.25 3.44 -12.62
CA VAL A 89 2.85 3.60 -11.21
C VAL A 89 2.78 2.25 -10.51
N SER A 90 2.24 1.22 -11.17
CA SER A 90 2.15 -0.14 -10.63
C SER A 90 3.52 -0.78 -10.41
N GLU A 91 4.47 -0.59 -11.33
CA GLU A 91 5.87 -0.98 -11.16
C GLU A 91 6.50 -0.29 -9.95
N ARG A 92 6.41 1.05 -9.86
CA ARG A 92 6.96 1.79 -8.72
C ARG A 92 6.34 1.38 -7.39
N ASN A 93 5.05 1.11 -7.35
CA ASN A 93 4.38 0.67 -6.12
C ASN A 93 4.91 -0.70 -5.66
N ARG A 94 5.15 -1.63 -6.60
CA ARG A 94 5.78 -2.94 -6.30
C ARG A 94 7.19 -2.77 -5.73
N ASP A 95 8.01 -1.92 -6.35
CA ASP A 95 9.37 -1.64 -5.87
C ASP A 95 9.36 -1.01 -4.47
N LEU A 96 8.45 -0.07 -4.22
CA LEU A 96 8.29 0.56 -2.90
C LEU A 96 7.88 -0.45 -1.83
N LEU A 97 6.95 -1.35 -2.12
CA LEU A 97 6.55 -2.41 -1.18
C LEU A 97 7.73 -3.33 -0.86
N LYS A 98 8.50 -3.75 -1.87
CA LYS A 98 9.69 -4.58 -1.66
C LYS A 98 10.72 -3.86 -0.78
N LEU A 99 11.02 -2.60 -1.10
CA LEU A 99 11.96 -1.79 -0.33
C LEU A 99 11.48 -1.58 1.12
N ASN A 100 10.18 -1.38 1.32
CA ASN A 100 9.59 -1.24 2.65
C ASN A 100 9.80 -2.50 3.48
N LEU A 101 9.53 -3.69 2.93
CA LEU A 101 9.78 -4.97 3.60
C LEU A 101 11.26 -5.16 3.97
N GLU A 102 12.18 -4.86 3.05
CA GLU A 102 13.62 -4.94 3.32
C GLU A 102 14.08 -3.94 4.40
N LEU A 103 13.44 -2.76 4.47
CA LEU A 103 13.72 -1.77 5.50
C LEU A 103 13.23 -2.22 6.87
N GLU A 104 12.02 -2.77 6.96
CA GLU A 104 11.47 -3.33 8.20
C GLU A 104 12.37 -4.44 8.76
N GLU A 105 12.83 -5.37 7.91
CA GLU A 105 13.77 -6.42 8.32
C GLU A 105 15.09 -5.83 8.86
N LYS A 106 15.65 -4.82 8.18
CA LYS A 106 16.86 -4.13 8.64
C LYS A 106 16.64 -3.40 9.96
N VAL A 107 15.50 -2.75 10.13
CA VAL A 107 15.12 -2.04 11.36
C VAL A 107 15.01 -3.03 12.51
N GLU A 108 14.34 -4.17 12.30
CA GLU A 108 14.24 -5.23 13.31
C GLU A 108 15.62 -5.76 13.69
N ALA A 109 16.45 -6.11 12.69
CA ALA A 109 17.80 -6.61 12.92
C ALA A 109 18.67 -5.61 13.72
N ARG A 110 18.61 -4.32 13.35
CA ARG A 110 19.34 -3.24 14.06
C ARG A 110 18.81 -3.02 15.47
N THR A 111 17.50 -3.09 15.66
CA THR A 111 16.87 -2.97 16.98
C THR A 111 17.33 -4.11 17.90
N ASN A 112 17.36 -5.34 17.41
CA ASN A 112 17.85 -6.49 18.16
C ASN A 112 19.36 -6.38 18.52
N GLN A 113 20.18 -5.88 17.59
CA GLN A 113 21.59 -5.58 17.86
C GLN A 113 21.75 -4.53 18.97
N LEU A 114 21.00 -3.44 18.90
CA LEU A 114 21.02 -2.38 19.91
C LEU A 114 20.56 -2.88 21.29
N LEU A 115 19.49 -3.67 21.34
CA LEU A 115 19.02 -4.28 22.59
C LEU A 115 20.09 -5.19 23.21
N THR A 116 20.79 -5.97 22.39
CA THR A 116 21.87 -6.85 22.86
C THR A 116 23.06 -6.05 23.39
N ALA A 117 23.51 -5.04 22.64
CA ALA A 117 24.60 -4.16 23.06
C ALA A 117 24.24 -3.39 24.33
N ASN A 118 22.99 -2.93 24.46
CA ASN A 118 22.52 -2.24 25.65
C ASN A 118 22.52 -3.18 26.87
N LYS A 119 22.03 -4.43 26.75
CA LYS A 119 22.11 -5.43 27.81
C LYS A 119 23.55 -5.72 28.25
N GLN A 120 24.48 -5.80 27.30
CA GLN A 120 25.91 -5.98 27.60
C GLN A 120 26.49 -4.77 28.34
N LEU A 121 26.18 -3.55 27.89
CA LEU A 121 26.59 -2.32 28.57
C LEU A 121 26.00 -2.22 29.98
N GLU A 122 24.75 -2.60 30.19
CA GLU A 122 24.13 -2.65 31.52
C GLU A 122 24.87 -3.64 32.43
N ALA A 123 25.16 -4.85 31.95
CA ALA A 123 25.89 -5.86 32.70
C ALA A 123 27.29 -5.37 33.09
N LEU A 124 28.03 -4.78 32.14
CA LEU A 124 29.34 -4.17 32.39
C LEU A 124 29.25 -2.98 33.35
N SER A 125 28.20 -2.17 33.25
CA SER A 125 28.00 -1.01 34.13
C SER A 125 27.66 -1.39 35.58
N LEU A 126 27.15 -2.60 35.80
CA LEU A 126 26.76 -3.12 37.11
C LEU A 126 27.79 -4.10 37.71
N THR A 127 28.84 -4.44 36.98
CA THR A 127 29.88 -5.39 37.40
C THR A 127 31.21 -4.66 37.60
N ASP A 128 32.00 -5.11 38.58
CA ASP A 128 33.36 -4.62 38.83
C ASP A 128 34.37 -5.37 37.95
N SER A 129 35.24 -4.65 37.24
CA SER A 129 36.13 -5.26 36.23
C SER A 129 37.26 -6.10 36.83
N LEU A 130 37.65 -5.85 38.08
CA LEU A 130 38.75 -6.56 38.73
C LEU A 130 38.27 -7.84 39.43
N THR A 131 37.11 -7.76 40.09
CA THR A 131 36.58 -8.86 40.93
C THR A 131 35.49 -9.68 40.25
N GLN A 132 34.92 -9.20 39.14
CA GLN A 132 33.75 -9.80 38.47
C GLN A 132 32.49 -9.88 39.36
N LEU A 133 32.49 -9.18 40.49
CA LEU A 133 31.35 -9.10 41.40
C LEU A 133 30.48 -7.88 41.08
N PRO A 134 29.20 -7.85 41.52
CA PRO A 134 28.36 -6.67 41.39
C PRO A 134 29.01 -5.44 42.04
N ASN A 135 29.13 -4.36 41.27
CA ASN A 135 29.81 -3.16 41.73
C ASN A 135 28.92 -2.31 42.65
N ARG A 136 29.49 -1.22 43.18
CA ARG A 136 28.77 -0.28 44.07
C ARG A 136 27.45 0.22 43.49
N ARG A 137 27.39 0.48 42.18
CA ARG A 137 26.17 0.96 41.51
C ARG A 137 25.07 -0.08 41.58
N SER A 138 25.43 -1.36 41.38
CA SER A 138 24.51 -2.49 41.53
C SER A 138 24.00 -2.64 42.98
N ALA A 139 24.89 -2.50 43.96
CA ALA A 139 24.52 -2.54 45.38
C ALA A 139 23.52 -1.44 45.74
N VAL A 140 23.79 -0.19 45.37
CA VAL A 140 22.90 0.96 45.64
C VAL A 140 21.55 0.80 44.92
N LYS A 141 21.54 0.32 43.67
CA LYS A 141 20.30 0.05 42.91
C LYS A 141 19.44 -1.00 43.62
N THR A 142 20.06 -2.06 44.13
CA THR A 142 19.38 -3.14 44.84
C THR A 142 18.82 -2.68 46.17
N LEU A 143 19.62 -1.94 46.97
CA LEU A 143 19.18 -1.36 48.24
C LEU A 143 17.98 -0.43 48.05
N LYS A 144 18.02 0.44 47.02
CA LYS A 144 16.91 1.33 46.72
C LYS A 144 15.63 0.57 46.35
N LYS A 145 15.74 -0.45 45.49
CA LYS A 145 14.60 -1.30 45.13
C LYS A 145 13.97 -1.97 46.35
N LEU A 146 14.80 -2.54 47.24
CA LEU A 146 14.32 -3.18 48.47
C LEU A 146 13.67 -2.18 49.43
N TRP A 147 14.23 -0.96 49.53
CA TRP A 147 13.67 0.12 50.34
C TRP A 147 12.27 0.54 49.84
N ASP A 148 12.14 0.77 48.53
CA ASP A 148 10.87 1.13 47.89
C ASP A 148 9.84 -0.02 48.04
N ASP A 149 10.26 -1.28 47.90
CA ASP A 149 9.39 -2.46 48.10
C ASP A 149 8.93 -2.61 49.56
N THR A 150 9.72 -2.19 50.55
CA THR A 150 9.36 -2.20 51.98
C THR A 150 8.42 -1.05 52.38
N GLU A 151 8.50 0.11 51.73
CA GLU A 151 7.52 1.20 51.94
C GLU A 151 6.11 0.79 51.49
N HIS A 152 6.01 -0.09 50.48
CA HIS A 152 4.73 -0.66 50.03
C HIS A 152 4.24 -1.87 50.83
N LYS A 153 5.12 -2.57 51.56
CA LYS A 153 4.78 -3.63 52.50
C LYS A 153 4.96 -3.12 53.93
N THR A 154 3.95 -2.45 54.46
CA THR A 154 3.83 -2.17 55.90
C THR A 154 3.67 -3.49 56.68
N LEU A 155 4.76 -4.21 56.87
CA LEU A 155 4.88 -5.20 57.94
C LEU A 155 5.71 -4.55 59.06
N PRO A 156 5.17 -4.46 60.28
CA PRO A 156 5.89 -3.85 61.38
C PRO A 156 7.12 -4.71 61.69
N LEU A 157 8.28 -4.06 61.73
CA LEU A 157 9.49 -4.63 62.31
C LEU A 157 9.20 -4.86 63.80
N VAL A 158 9.23 -6.13 64.22
CA VAL A 158 9.17 -6.55 65.63
C VAL A 158 10.36 -5.96 66.39
#